data_AF-A0A929C496-F1
#
_entry.id   AF-A0A929C496-F1
#
_cell.length_a   1.000
_cell.length_b   1.000
_cell.length_c   1.000
_cell.angle_alpha   90.00
_cell.angle_beta   90.00
_cell.angle_gamma   90.00
#
_symmetry.space_group_name_H-M   'P 1'
#
loop_
_entity.id
_entity.type
_entity.pdbx_description
1 polymer ?
#
loop_
_entity_poly.entity_id
_entity_poly.type
_entity_poly.pdbx_seq_one_letter_code
_entity_poly.pdbx_strand_id
1 'polypeptide(L)'
;MFCSSCKCEFEGWSGRCPNCKEPLVEDPVVFDEGDAHPVSYQALVDMVKANGGQLQIPLTTTAVGMERKWSFPYFGLGSAWAKRMQSSSKDVSIDLQAVDVGKDKKIGFPYWGFRFAWVNEMGGTIGGNATALTASKVRRERKWSFPYFGFGYAWTEEMQGTCGDQIEIDLVTTEIGKKIVRRFPYLGFGLSWIKEGVLTLKVSVA
;
A
#
# COMPACT_ATOMS: atom_id res chain seq x y z
N MET A 1 -10.17 12.89 1.63
CA MET A 1 -9.22 13.54 2.55
C MET A 1 -7.81 13.47 1.98
N PHE A 2 -7.12 14.59 1.93
CA PHE A 2 -5.86 14.77 1.19
C PHE A 2 -4.83 15.55 2.05
N CYS A 3 -3.54 15.18 2.06
CA CYS A 3 -2.45 16.02 2.63
C CYS A 3 -1.78 16.79 1.50
N SER A 4 -1.84 18.12 1.55
CA SER A 4 -1.19 19.02 0.59
C SER A 4 0.33 18.85 0.54
N SER A 5 0.99 18.62 1.68
CA SER A 5 2.45 18.46 1.70
C SER A 5 2.93 17.09 1.23
N CYS A 6 2.22 16.00 1.56
CA CYS A 6 2.58 14.66 1.09
C CYS A 6 2.06 14.35 -0.32
N LYS A 7 1.08 15.12 -0.80
CA LYS A 7 0.29 14.82 -2.00
C LYS A 7 -0.30 13.41 -1.98
N CYS A 8 -0.76 12.97 -0.81
CA CYS A 8 -1.37 11.66 -0.63
C CYS A 8 -2.84 11.78 -0.24
N GLU A 9 -3.66 10.90 -0.82
CA GLU A 9 -5.04 10.68 -0.44
C GLU A 9 -5.15 9.66 0.70
N PHE A 10 -6.00 9.96 1.67
CA PHE A 10 -6.24 9.13 2.85
C PHE A 10 -7.74 8.89 2.98
N GLU A 11 -8.26 7.93 2.22
CA GLU A 11 -9.69 7.64 2.18
C GLU A 11 -10.18 7.03 3.50
N GLY A 12 -11.26 7.58 4.06
CA GLY A 12 -11.80 7.17 5.36
C GLY A 12 -11.04 7.73 6.57
N TRP A 13 -10.02 8.57 6.35
CA TRP A 13 -9.30 9.25 7.42
C TRP A 13 -9.93 10.60 7.76
N SER A 14 -9.62 11.14 8.94
CA SER A 14 -9.96 12.50 9.34
C SER A 14 -8.90 13.09 10.26
N GLY A 15 -8.88 14.43 10.39
CA GLY A 15 -7.93 15.15 11.23
C GLY A 15 -6.58 15.35 10.55
N ARG A 16 -5.49 14.85 11.17
CA ARG A 16 -4.12 15.07 10.69
C ARG A 16 -3.55 13.86 9.94
N CYS A 17 -2.80 14.15 8.88
CA CYS A 17 -2.10 13.16 8.07
C CYS A 17 -1.17 12.29 8.94
N PRO A 18 -1.15 10.96 8.73
CA PRO A 18 -0.24 10.08 9.44
C PRO A 18 1.24 10.40 9.23
N ASN A 19 1.60 10.85 8.01
CA ASN A 19 2.98 11.09 7.58
C ASN A 19 3.44 12.50 7.97
N CYS A 20 2.84 13.54 7.36
CA CYS A 20 3.23 14.97 7.51
C CYS A 20 2.72 15.64 8.80
N LYS A 21 1.75 15.04 9.53
CA LYS A 21 1.01 15.65 10.65
C LYS A 21 0.21 16.92 10.33
N GLU A 22 0.21 17.38 9.08
CA GLU A 22 -0.64 18.47 8.62
C GLU A 22 -2.12 18.07 8.60
N PRO A 23 -3.05 19.04 8.73
CA PRO A 23 -4.48 18.79 8.57
C PRO A 23 -4.78 18.25 7.17
N LEU A 24 -5.62 17.21 7.12
CA LEU A 24 -6.17 16.69 5.88
C LEU A 24 -7.32 17.60 5.41
N VAL A 25 -7.39 17.86 4.11
CA VAL A 25 -8.46 18.63 3.47
C VAL A 25 -9.39 17.72 2.67
N GLU A 26 -10.65 18.11 2.47
CA GLU A 26 -11.64 17.29 1.75
C GLU A 26 -11.34 17.22 0.25
N ASP A 27 -11.03 18.35 -0.36
CA ASP A 27 -10.80 18.45 -1.80
C ASP A 27 -9.31 18.26 -2.17
N PRO A 28 -8.98 17.28 -3.02
CA PRO A 28 -7.69 17.28 -3.68
C PRO A 28 -7.65 18.46 -4.66
N VAL A 29 -6.55 19.22 -4.63
CA VAL A 29 -6.21 20.04 -5.79
C VAL A 29 -6.08 19.05 -6.95
N VAL A 30 -6.88 19.21 -8.00
CA VAL A 30 -6.83 18.37 -9.19
C VAL A 30 -5.38 18.34 -9.67
N PHE A 31 -4.72 17.20 -9.49
CA PHE A 31 -3.44 16.97 -10.14
C PHE A 31 -3.79 16.52 -11.54
N ASP A 32 -3.30 17.24 -12.55
CA ASP A 32 -3.22 16.69 -13.89
C ASP A 32 -2.62 15.30 -13.76
N GLU A 33 -3.39 14.28 -14.18
CA GLU A 33 -2.89 12.92 -14.37
C GLU A 33 -1.74 13.07 -15.36
N GLY A 34 -0.51 13.17 -14.81
CA GLY A 34 0.67 13.50 -15.60
C GLY A 34 0.69 12.61 -16.82
N ASP A 35 0.69 13.25 -17.99
CA ASP A 35 0.50 12.62 -19.30
C ASP A 35 1.08 11.21 -19.27
N ALA A 36 0.22 10.20 -19.24
CA ALA A 36 0.66 8.83 -19.26
C ALA A 36 1.33 8.64 -20.62
N HIS A 37 2.67 8.72 -20.66
CA HIS A 37 3.43 8.45 -21.88
C HIS A 37 3.31 6.95 -22.11
N PRO A 38 2.45 6.49 -23.02
CA PRO A 38 2.21 5.07 -23.18
C PRO A 38 3.48 4.52 -23.84
N VAL A 39 4.20 3.65 -23.13
CA VAL A 39 5.35 2.96 -23.66
C VAL A 39 4.85 1.63 -24.21
N SER A 40 5.12 1.36 -25.48
CA SER A 40 4.75 0.07 -26.06
C SER A 40 5.40 -1.07 -25.28
N TYR A 41 4.71 -2.21 -25.20
CA TYR A 41 5.23 -3.36 -24.46
C TYR A 41 6.65 -3.74 -24.89
N GLN A 42 6.91 -3.75 -26.20
CA GLN A 42 8.24 -4.07 -26.73
C GLN A 42 9.29 -3.04 -26.31
N ALA A 43 8.96 -1.75 -26.31
CA ALA A 43 9.88 -0.71 -25.84
C ALA A 43 10.18 -0.85 -24.34
N LEU A 44 9.21 -1.29 -23.53
CA LEU A 44 9.43 -1.61 -22.12
C LEU A 44 10.39 -2.81 -21.98
N VAL A 45 10.17 -3.89 -22.74
CA VAL A 45 11.09 -5.04 -22.76
C VAL A 45 12.50 -4.63 -23.16
N ASP A 46 12.64 -3.83 -24.22
CA ASP A 46 13.93 -3.37 -24.71
C ASP A 46 14.64 -2.48 -23.69
N MET A 47 13.90 -1.64 -22.96
CA MET A 47 14.42 -0.84 -21.85
C MET A 47 14.94 -1.70 -20.69
N VAL A 48 14.22 -2.76 -20.34
CA VAL A 48 14.66 -3.72 -19.30
C VAL A 48 15.92 -4.45 -19.77
N LYS A 49 15.97 -4.89 -21.03
CA LYS A 49 17.17 -5.52 -21.63
C LYS A 49 18.36 -4.56 -21.66
N ALA A 50 18.14 -3.31 -22.04
CA ALA A 50 19.19 -2.27 -22.07
C ALA A 50 19.79 -2.00 -20.68
N ASN A 51 19.01 -2.15 -19.62
CA ASN A 51 19.47 -2.06 -18.23
C ASN A 51 20.07 -3.37 -17.67
N GLY A 52 20.54 -4.26 -18.54
CA GLY A 52 21.18 -5.52 -18.13
C GLY A 52 20.17 -6.62 -17.77
N GLY A 53 18.93 -6.53 -18.27
CA GLY A 53 17.87 -7.51 -18.05
C GLY A 53 17.03 -7.26 -16.79
N GLN A 54 17.31 -6.19 -16.05
CA GLN A 54 16.58 -5.82 -14.84
C GLN A 54 16.42 -4.29 -14.74
N LEU A 55 15.23 -3.82 -14.39
CA LEU A 55 14.94 -2.40 -14.15
C LEU A 55 14.29 -2.23 -12.77
N GLN A 56 14.87 -1.38 -11.92
CA GLN A 56 14.34 -1.07 -10.59
C GLN A 56 13.70 0.31 -10.59
N ILE A 57 12.46 0.39 -10.12
CA ILE A 57 11.66 1.61 -10.12
C ILE A 57 11.11 1.83 -8.72
N PRO A 58 11.45 2.94 -8.05
CA PRO A 58 10.89 3.26 -6.75
C PRO A 58 9.41 3.63 -6.89
N LEU A 59 8.59 3.09 -6.00
CA LEU A 59 7.17 3.37 -5.89
C LEU A 59 6.85 4.00 -4.54
N THR A 60 5.99 5.01 -4.57
CA THR A 60 5.49 5.67 -3.38
C THR A 60 3.98 5.55 -3.32
N THR A 61 3.45 5.33 -2.12
CA THR A 61 2.01 5.24 -1.89
C THR A 61 1.39 6.63 -1.97
N THR A 62 0.51 6.81 -2.94
CA THR A 62 -0.24 8.06 -3.16
C THR A 62 -1.64 8.00 -2.59
N ALA A 63 -2.21 6.80 -2.37
CA ALA A 63 -3.48 6.66 -1.66
C ALA A 63 -3.44 5.55 -0.61
N VAL A 64 -4.01 5.81 0.57
CA VAL A 64 -4.12 4.87 1.69
C VAL A 64 -5.58 4.62 2.02
N GLY A 65 -5.98 3.35 1.96
CA GLY A 65 -7.31 2.89 2.38
C GLY A 65 -7.33 2.57 3.87
N MET A 66 -8.46 2.82 4.52
CA MET A 66 -8.69 2.38 5.90
C MET A 66 -10.09 1.80 6.05
N GLU A 67 -10.17 0.68 6.76
CA GLU A 67 -11.44 0.15 7.26
C GLU A 67 -11.44 0.25 8.77
N ARG A 68 -12.53 0.80 9.32
CA ARG A 68 -12.78 0.83 10.76
C ARG A 68 -14.17 0.28 11.02
N LYS A 69 -14.26 -0.77 11.83
CA LYS A 69 -15.55 -1.18 12.40
C LYS A 69 -15.68 -0.56 13.78
N TRP A 70 -16.87 -0.06 14.10
CA TRP A 70 -17.21 0.42 15.43
C TRP A 70 -18.24 -0.52 16.04
N SER A 71 -18.06 -0.86 17.31
CA SER A 71 -19.04 -1.60 18.11
C SER A 71 -19.10 -0.95 19.49
N PHE A 72 -20.28 -0.72 20.02
CA PHE A 72 -20.47 -0.31 21.41
C PHE A 72 -20.67 -1.57 22.27
N PRO A 73 -20.13 -1.69 23.50
CA PRO A 73 -19.27 -0.76 24.25
C PRO A 73 -17.77 -0.87 23.93
N TYR A 74 -17.35 -1.83 23.10
CA TYR A 74 -15.94 -2.11 22.77
C TYR A 74 -15.51 -1.39 21.49
N PHE A 75 -14.80 -0.26 21.62
CA PHE A 75 -14.33 0.53 20.49
C PHE A 75 -13.42 -0.26 19.53
N GLY A 76 -14.06 -0.74 18.47
CA GLY A 76 -13.64 -0.82 17.08
C GLY A 76 -12.24 -1.31 16.70
N LEU A 77 -12.22 -2.30 15.81
CA LEU A 77 -11.01 -2.79 15.16
C LEU A 77 -10.83 -2.06 13.82
N GLY A 78 -9.65 -1.46 13.62
CA GLY A 78 -9.29 -0.80 12.37
C GLY A 78 -8.06 -1.42 11.72
N SER A 79 -7.97 -1.27 10.41
CA SER A 79 -6.85 -1.73 9.59
C SER A 79 -6.69 -0.80 8.38
N ALA A 80 -5.47 -0.62 7.91
CA ALA A 80 -5.16 0.21 6.74
C ALA A 80 -4.39 -0.62 5.71
N TRP A 81 -4.32 -0.13 4.48
CA TRP A 81 -3.55 -0.71 3.39
C TRP A 81 -3.18 0.36 2.36
N ALA A 82 -2.17 0.10 1.53
CA ALA A 82 -1.85 0.96 0.40
C ALA A 82 -2.91 0.75 -0.69
N LYS A 83 -3.70 1.77 -0.99
CA LYS A 83 -4.77 1.71 -2.00
C LYS A 83 -4.23 2.01 -3.40
N ARG A 84 -3.31 2.97 -3.54
CA ARG A 84 -2.68 3.34 -4.82
C ARG A 84 -1.21 3.63 -4.61
N MET A 85 -0.36 3.12 -5.49
CA MET A 85 1.08 3.35 -5.52
C MET A 85 1.49 3.80 -6.91
N GLN A 86 2.35 4.81 -6.98
CA GLN A 86 2.80 5.40 -8.24
C GLN A 86 4.32 5.58 -8.25
N SER A 87 4.91 5.54 -9.44
CA SER A 87 6.33 5.86 -9.62
C SER A 87 6.57 7.37 -9.54
N SER A 88 7.74 7.74 -9.04
CA SER A 88 8.24 9.12 -9.07
C SER A 88 9.12 9.43 -10.28
N SER A 89 9.43 8.41 -11.10
CA SER A 89 10.30 8.55 -12.27
C SER A 89 9.53 9.05 -13.50
N LYS A 90 10.21 9.82 -14.35
CA LYS A 90 9.69 10.31 -15.63
C LYS A 90 9.80 9.28 -16.75
N ASP A 91 10.61 8.24 -16.58
CA ASP A 91 10.95 7.31 -17.67
C ASP A 91 9.86 6.27 -17.91
N VAL A 92 9.17 5.83 -16.84
CA VAL A 92 8.07 4.86 -16.91
C VAL A 92 6.99 5.26 -15.91
N SER A 93 5.81 5.58 -16.42
CA SER A 93 4.61 5.82 -15.60
C SER A 93 4.11 4.48 -15.05
N ILE A 94 4.06 4.37 -13.73
CA ILE A 94 3.49 3.20 -13.06
C ILE A 94 2.36 3.67 -12.18
N ASP A 95 1.23 3.00 -12.33
CA ASP A 95 0.06 3.22 -11.49
C ASP A 95 -0.52 1.88 -11.08
N LEU A 96 -0.38 1.56 -9.79
CA LEU A 96 -0.86 0.32 -9.19
C LEU A 96 -1.95 0.64 -8.17
N GLN A 97 -3.04 -0.11 -8.23
CA GLN A 97 -4.17 0.00 -7.33
C GLN A 97 -4.43 -1.34 -6.65
N ALA A 98 -4.76 -1.30 -5.35
CA ALA A 98 -5.19 -2.49 -4.63
C ALA A 98 -6.53 -2.99 -5.18
N VAL A 99 -6.53 -4.22 -5.69
CA VAL A 99 -7.71 -4.94 -6.21
C VAL A 99 -8.33 -5.76 -5.09
N ASP A 100 -7.49 -6.53 -4.37
CA ASP A 100 -7.91 -7.33 -3.23
C ASP A 100 -7.11 -6.99 -1.97
N VAL A 101 -7.83 -6.96 -0.84
CA VAL A 101 -7.28 -6.66 0.48
C VAL A 101 -7.49 -7.86 1.37
N GLY A 102 -6.39 -8.57 1.62
CA GLY A 102 -6.35 -9.69 2.55
C GLY A 102 -6.65 -9.21 3.96
N LYS A 103 -7.55 -9.91 4.66
CA LYS A 103 -7.97 -9.57 6.02
C LYS A 103 -7.85 -10.81 6.90
N ASP A 104 -7.29 -10.61 8.09
CA ASP A 104 -7.29 -11.63 9.13
C ASP A 104 -7.74 -11.02 10.47
N LYS A 105 -8.45 -11.82 11.25
CA LYS A 105 -8.93 -11.46 12.58
C LYS A 105 -8.57 -12.57 13.55
N LYS A 106 -7.74 -12.26 14.54
CA LYS A 106 -7.48 -13.16 15.67
C LYS A 106 -8.19 -12.64 16.90
N ILE A 107 -9.09 -13.46 17.44
CA ILE A 107 -9.82 -13.18 18.68
C ILE A 107 -9.35 -14.19 19.74
N GLY A 108 -9.10 -13.72 20.96
CA GLY A 108 -8.78 -14.52 22.13
C GLY A 108 -9.58 -14.04 23.35
N PHE A 109 -9.86 -14.97 24.26
CA PHE A 109 -10.53 -14.68 25.53
C PHE A 109 -9.55 -14.03 26.53
N PRO A 110 -9.94 -13.05 27.38
CA PRO A 110 -11.31 -12.57 27.63
C PRO A 110 -11.75 -11.37 26.78
N TYR A 111 -10.82 -10.55 26.25
CA TYR A 111 -11.13 -9.38 25.41
C TYR A 111 -9.99 -9.04 24.44
N TRP A 112 -9.44 -10.04 23.75
CA TRP A 112 -8.25 -9.87 22.91
C TRP A 112 -8.65 -9.99 21.44
N GLY A 113 -8.33 -8.97 20.63
CA GLY A 113 -8.69 -8.97 19.22
C GLY A 113 -7.70 -8.19 18.39
N PHE A 114 -7.02 -8.83 17.44
CA PHE A 114 -6.19 -8.17 16.44
C PHE A 114 -6.89 -8.28 15.09
N ARG A 115 -6.98 -7.16 14.35
CA ARG A 115 -7.26 -7.17 12.91
C ARG A 115 -5.99 -6.83 12.16
N PHE A 116 -5.81 -7.53 11.05
CA PHE A 116 -4.74 -7.34 10.11
C PHE A 116 -5.38 -7.09 8.76
N ALA A 117 -4.85 -6.10 8.02
CA ALA A 117 -5.10 -5.99 6.59
C ALA A 117 -3.77 -5.83 5.88
N TRP A 118 -3.68 -6.36 4.68
CA TRP A 118 -2.55 -6.20 3.79
C TRP A 118 -3.08 -6.22 2.34
N VAL A 119 -2.27 -5.76 1.41
CA VAL A 119 -2.66 -5.80 0.00
C VAL A 119 -2.39 -7.20 -0.52
N ASN A 120 -3.43 -7.93 -0.88
CA ASN A 120 -3.29 -9.29 -1.36
C ASN A 120 -3.06 -9.31 -2.88
N GLU A 121 -3.78 -8.46 -3.61
CA GLU A 121 -3.61 -8.28 -5.06
C GLU A 121 -3.56 -6.79 -5.39
N MET A 122 -2.62 -6.41 -6.25
CA MET A 122 -2.59 -5.10 -6.91
C MET A 122 -2.73 -5.31 -8.41
N GLY A 123 -3.59 -4.51 -9.03
CA GLY A 123 -3.73 -4.41 -10.47
C GLY A 123 -3.40 -3.00 -10.92
N GLY A 124 -2.91 -2.84 -12.14
CA GLY A 124 -2.59 -1.52 -12.63
C GLY A 124 -1.94 -1.53 -13.98
N THR A 125 -1.19 -0.48 -14.27
CA THR A 125 -0.45 -0.35 -15.53
C THR A 125 1.00 0.06 -15.31
N ILE A 126 1.88 -0.47 -16.16
CA ILE A 126 3.30 -0.10 -16.27
C ILE A 126 3.53 0.39 -17.69
N GLY A 127 3.77 1.70 -17.85
CA GLY A 127 3.84 2.36 -19.15
C GLY A 127 2.56 2.20 -19.98
N GLY A 128 1.41 2.01 -19.34
CA GLY A 128 0.12 1.72 -19.99
C GLY A 128 -0.17 0.24 -20.25
N ASN A 129 0.77 -0.68 -19.96
CA ASN A 129 0.56 -2.13 -20.10
C ASN A 129 -0.03 -2.70 -18.81
N ALA A 130 -1.09 -3.49 -18.93
CA ALA A 130 -1.78 -4.06 -17.77
C ALA A 130 -0.89 -5.03 -16.99
N THR A 131 -0.93 -4.93 -15.66
CA THR A 131 -0.17 -5.79 -14.75
C THR A 131 -1.02 -6.22 -13.57
N ALA A 132 -0.71 -7.40 -13.06
CA ALA A 132 -1.29 -7.94 -11.85
C ALA A 132 -0.16 -8.47 -10.96
N LEU A 133 -0.21 -8.10 -9.68
CA LEU A 133 0.73 -8.47 -8.65
C LEU A 133 -0.03 -9.15 -7.52
N THR A 134 0.49 -10.27 -7.05
CA THR A 134 -0.06 -11.01 -5.92
C THR A 134 0.95 -11.05 -4.79
N ALA A 135 0.48 -10.95 -3.55
CA ALA A 135 1.30 -11.03 -2.36
C ALA A 135 1.97 -12.42 -2.28
N SER A 136 3.30 -12.46 -2.36
CA SER A 136 4.07 -13.68 -2.12
C SER A 136 4.41 -13.83 -0.64
N LYS A 137 4.65 -12.71 0.05
CA LYS A 137 5.05 -12.69 1.47
C LYS A 137 4.37 -11.58 2.24
N VAL A 138 3.72 -11.97 3.33
CA VAL A 138 2.98 -11.06 4.21
C VAL A 138 3.60 -11.08 5.60
N ARG A 139 3.95 -9.90 6.11
CA ARG A 139 4.42 -9.78 7.49
C ARG A 139 3.33 -9.29 8.41
N ARG A 140 3.34 -9.85 9.62
CA ARG A 140 2.42 -9.51 10.69
C ARG A 140 3.22 -9.18 11.93
N GLU A 141 2.88 -8.06 12.55
CA GLU A 141 3.47 -7.63 13.81
C GLU A 141 2.36 -7.44 14.84
N ARG A 142 2.59 -7.97 16.05
CA ARG A 142 1.70 -7.78 17.19
C ARG A 142 2.44 -6.96 18.21
N LYS A 143 1.86 -5.84 18.63
CA LYS A 143 2.34 -5.09 19.79
C LYS A 143 1.32 -5.22 20.90
N TRP A 144 1.80 -5.61 22.07
CA TRP A 144 0.99 -5.72 23.27
C TRP A 144 1.52 -4.75 24.33
N SER A 145 0.60 -4.07 25.01
CA SER A 145 0.91 -3.36 26.25
C SER A 145 -0.16 -3.67 27.29
N PHE A 146 0.29 -4.17 28.44
CA PHE A 146 -0.51 -4.35 29.65
C PHE A 146 -1.26 -3.05 30.00
N PRO A 147 -2.53 -3.09 30.48
CA PRO A 147 -3.31 -4.26 30.87
C PRO A 147 -4.26 -4.84 29.80
N TYR A 148 -4.58 -4.13 28.69
CA TYR A 148 -5.58 -4.61 27.72
C TYR A 148 -5.37 -4.19 26.24
N PHE A 149 -4.17 -3.79 25.82
CA PHE A 149 -3.98 -3.19 24.49
C PHE A 149 -3.14 -4.04 23.55
N GLY A 150 -3.79 -4.73 22.61
CA GLY A 150 -3.15 -5.39 21.49
C GLY A 150 -3.35 -4.61 20.19
N PHE A 151 -2.27 -4.17 19.54
CA PHE A 151 -2.29 -3.59 18.19
C PHE A 151 -1.76 -4.62 17.19
N GLY A 152 -2.52 -4.84 16.12
CA GLY A 152 -2.10 -5.68 14.99
C GLY A 152 -1.65 -4.79 13.84
N TYR A 153 -0.50 -5.09 13.26
CA TYR A 153 -0.04 -4.50 12.01
C TYR A 153 0.18 -5.63 11.01
N ALA A 154 -0.23 -5.41 9.78
CA ALA A 154 0.16 -6.26 8.66
C ALA A 154 0.44 -5.41 7.44
N TRP A 155 1.34 -5.91 6.62
CA TRP A 155 1.69 -5.34 5.32
C TRP A 155 2.29 -6.45 4.46
N THR A 156 2.27 -6.23 3.17
CA THR A 156 2.88 -7.13 2.19
C THR A 156 4.35 -6.77 2.09
N GLU A 157 5.25 -7.72 2.36
CA GLU A 157 6.70 -7.50 2.22
C GLU A 157 7.14 -7.65 0.78
N GLU A 158 6.60 -8.67 0.10
CA GLU A 158 6.98 -9.02 -1.26
C GLU A 158 5.70 -9.32 -2.06
N MET A 159 5.62 -8.81 -3.29
CA MET A 159 4.60 -9.18 -4.27
C MET A 159 5.29 -9.62 -5.55
N GLN A 160 4.67 -10.58 -6.24
CA GLN A 160 5.15 -11.09 -7.51
C GLN A 160 4.03 -11.07 -8.53
N GLY A 161 4.40 -10.92 -9.79
CA GLY A 161 3.45 -10.86 -10.88
C GLY A 161 4.12 -10.81 -12.22
N THR A 162 3.33 -10.56 -13.25
CA THR A 162 3.82 -10.45 -14.61
C THR A 162 3.25 -9.22 -15.30
N CYS A 163 4.04 -8.68 -16.22
CA CYS A 163 3.62 -7.68 -17.20
C CYS A 163 3.72 -8.34 -18.56
N GLY A 164 2.60 -8.77 -19.12
CA GLY A 164 2.59 -9.59 -20.33
C GLY A 164 3.30 -10.94 -20.13
N ASP A 165 3.92 -11.40 -21.20
CA ASP A 165 4.50 -12.74 -21.37
C ASP A 165 6.02 -12.80 -21.14
N GLN A 166 6.73 -11.67 -21.22
CA GLN A 166 8.19 -11.61 -21.18
C GLN A 166 8.77 -10.89 -19.95
N ILE A 167 7.94 -10.29 -19.10
CA ILE A 167 8.41 -9.50 -17.96
C ILE A 167 7.82 -10.07 -16.66
N GLU A 168 8.72 -10.54 -15.80
CA GLU A 168 8.45 -10.84 -14.41
C GLU A 168 8.58 -9.57 -13.57
N ILE A 169 7.71 -9.44 -12.58
CA ILE A 169 7.65 -8.29 -11.69
C ILE A 169 7.80 -8.78 -10.26
N ASP A 170 8.75 -8.19 -9.54
CA ASP A 170 8.90 -8.35 -8.09
C ASP A 170 8.78 -6.97 -7.42
N LEU A 171 7.83 -6.80 -6.50
CA LEU A 171 7.72 -5.62 -5.65
C LEU A 171 8.23 -5.94 -4.25
N VAL A 172 9.21 -5.20 -3.75
CA VAL A 172 9.72 -5.33 -2.37
C VAL A 172 9.43 -4.06 -1.59
N THR A 173 8.76 -4.20 -0.45
CA THR A 173 8.46 -3.08 0.46
C THR A 173 9.71 -2.63 1.19
N THR A 174 10.05 -1.34 1.09
CA THR A 174 11.23 -0.74 1.74
C THR A 174 10.84 0.06 2.98
N GLU A 175 9.70 0.76 2.95
CA GLU A 175 9.22 1.56 4.08
C GLU A 175 7.75 1.28 4.40
N ILE A 176 7.43 1.26 5.69
CA ILE A 176 6.10 0.95 6.20
C ILE A 176 5.56 2.15 6.98
N GLY A 177 4.41 2.66 6.56
CA GLY A 177 3.65 3.64 7.34
C GLY A 177 2.97 2.95 8.52
N LYS A 178 3.07 3.54 9.72
CA LYS A 178 2.38 3.05 10.92
C LYS A 178 1.70 4.19 11.67
N LYS A 179 0.47 3.97 12.12
CA LYS A 179 -0.23 4.88 13.05
C LYS A 179 -0.96 4.10 14.12
N ILE A 180 -0.86 4.59 15.34
CA ILE A 180 -1.68 4.12 16.47
C ILE A 180 -2.84 5.10 16.63
N VAL A 181 -4.05 4.57 16.68
CA VAL A 181 -5.23 5.35 17.07
C VAL A 181 -5.58 4.96 18.50
N ARG A 182 -5.45 5.89 19.45
CA ARG A 182 -5.85 5.72 20.86
C ARG A 182 -7.03 6.63 21.16
N ARG A 183 -8.06 6.13 21.86
CA ARG A 183 -9.13 6.96 22.41
C ARG A 183 -9.49 6.50 23.82
N PHE A 184 -9.53 7.44 24.75
CA PHE A 184 -9.98 7.24 26.13
C PHE A 184 -11.51 6.97 26.14
N PRO A 185 -12.08 6.11 27.03
CA PRO A 185 -11.47 5.49 28.21
C PRO A 185 -10.60 4.26 27.92
N TYR A 186 -11.02 3.33 27.07
CA TYR A 186 -10.23 2.12 26.79
C TYR A 186 -10.55 1.59 25.40
N LEU A 187 -9.61 1.73 24.45
CA LEU A 187 -9.28 0.85 23.31
C LEU A 187 -8.68 1.65 22.13
N GLY A 188 -7.73 1.02 21.43
CA GLY A 188 -7.09 1.57 20.26
C GLY A 188 -6.65 0.48 19.30
N PHE A 189 -6.37 0.84 18.04
CA PHE A 189 -5.94 -0.10 17.01
C PHE A 189 -4.72 0.44 16.25
N GLY A 190 -3.95 -0.50 15.69
CA GLY A 190 -2.80 -0.22 14.84
C GLY A 190 -3.23 -0.18 13.39
N LEU A 191 -2.72 0.80 12.66
CA LEU A 191 -2.85 0.91 11.21
C LEU A 191 -1.46 0.81 10.61
N SER A 192 -1.27 -0.05 9.62
CA SER A 192 -0.05 -0.13 8.82
C SER A 192 -0.38 -0.21 7.34
N TRP A 193 0.50 0.34 6.51
CA TRP A 193 0.43 0.26 5.05
C TRP A 193 1.84 0.32 4.49
N ILE A 194 2.02 -0.14 3.26
CA ILE A 194 3.25 0.09 2.49
C ILE A 194 3.34 1.59 2.25
N LYS A 195 4.47 2.23 2.55
CA LYS A 195 4.69 3.65 2.27
C LYS A 195 5.53 3.79 1.00
N GLU A 196 6.62 3.04 0.94
CA GLU A 196 7.56 3.02 -0.18
C GLU A 196 7.94 1.56 -0.49
N GLY A 197 8.27 1.31 -1.76
CA GLY A 197 8.74 0.02 -2.23
C GLY A 197 9.57 0.16 -3.51
N VAL A 198 10.26 -0.90 -3.88
CA VAL A 198 11.01 -0.98 -5.14
C VAL A 198 10.37 -2.05 -6.00
N LEU A 199 9.86 -1.63 -7.16
CA LEU A 199 9.39 -2.52 -8.20
C LEU A 199 10.56 -2.92 -9.09
N THR A 200 10.76 -4.20 -9.26
CA THR A 200 11.79 -4.77 -10.11
C THR A 200 11.13 -5.46 -11.28
N LEU A 201 11.45 -5.03 -12.49
CA LEU A 201 11.09 -5.69 -13.74
C LEU A 201 12.27 -6.53 -14.20
N LYS A 202 12.04 -7.80 -14.52
CA LYS A 202 13.04 -8.72 -15.07
C LYS A 202 12.52 -9.33 -16.35
N VAL A 203 13.40 -9.51 -17.32
CA VAL A 203 13.04 -10.31 -18.50
C VAL A 203 12.98 -11.77 -18.09
N SER A 204 11.84 -12.43 -18.29
CA SER A 204 11.74 -13.88 -18.11
C SER A 204 12.65 -14.54 -19.15
N VAL A 205 13.60 -15.36 -18.69
CA VAL A 205 14.48 -16.12 -19.59
C VAL A 205 13.62 -17.21 -20.23
N ALA A 206 13.36 -17.08 -21.53
CA ALA A 206 12.86 -18.17 -22.36
C ALA A 206 14.03 -19.05 -22.83
#